data_AF-A0A1L3SX27-F1
#
_entry.id   AF-A0A1L3SX27-F1
#
_cell.length_a   1.000
_cell.length_b   1.000
_cell.length_c   1.000
_cell.angle_alpha   90.00
_cell.angle_beta   90.00
_cell.angle_gamma   90.00
#
_symmetry.space_group_name_H-M   'P 1'
#
loop_
_entity.id
_entity.type
_entity.pdbx_description
1 polymer ?
#
loop_
_entity_poly.entity_id
_entity_poly.type
_entity_poly.pdbx_seq_one_letter_code
_entity_poly.pdbx_strand_id
1 'polypeptide(L)'
;MNEQPRKTAKLFMNGRSQAVRLPAEFRFEGTEVEIRRDPATGEVVLSPILERTGSWDRFLDAVSKVRPEDVPDGFPWRDTRQHDRDPFE
;
A
#
# COMPACT_ATOMS: atom_id res chain seq x y z
N MET A 1 -9.08 -18.77 13.75
CA MET A 1 -9.16 -18.27 12.35
C MET A 1 -10.43 -17.44 12.28
N ASN A 2 -10.31 -16.11 12.23
CA ASN A 2 -11.48 -15.23 12.12
C ASN A 2 -11.89 -15.17 10.64
N GLU A 3 -12.72 -16.12 10.22
CA GLU A 3 -13.32 -16.06 8.89
C GLU A 3 -14.42 -15.01 8.92
N GLN A 4 -14.17 -13.85 8.31
CA GLN A 4 -15.23 -12.88 8.10
C GLN A 4 -16.26 -13.47 7.13
N PRO A 5 -17.57 -13.32 7.41
CA PRO A 5 -18.61 -13.89 6.56
C PRO A 5 -18.50 -13.32 5.14
N ARG A 6 -18.37 -14.21 4.16
CA ARG A 6 -18.29 -13.84 2.74
C ARG A 6 -19.61 -13.18 2.33
N LYS A 7 -19.57 -11.90 1.97
CA LYS A 7 -20.70 -11.18 1.38
C LYS A 7 -20.60 -11.25 -0.13
N THR A 8 -21.72 -11.56 -0.79
CA THR A 8 -21.83 -11.51 -2.24
C THR A 8 -22.30 -10.12 -2.68
N ALA A 9 -21.77 -9.65 -3.80
CA ALA A 9 -22.18 -8.38 -4.42
C ALA A 9 -22.81 -8.67 -5.79
N LYS A 10 -23.70 -7.77 -6.22
CA LYS A 10 -24.38 -7.93 -7.51
C LYS A 10 -23.51 -7.40 -8.65
N LEU A 11 -23.32 -8.22 -9.68
CA LEU A 11 -22.76 -7.81 -10.96
C LEU A 11 -23.86 -7.26 -11.86
N PHE A 12 -23.53 -6.21 -12.60
CA PHE A 12 -24.41 -5.61 -13.60
C PHE A 12 -23.60 -5.01 -14.76
N MET A 13 -24.27 -4.65 -15.84
CA MET A 13 -23.64 -4.00 -16.99
C MET A 13 -23.82 -2.49 -16.91
N ASN A 14 -22.76 -1.74 -17.19
CA ASN A 14 -22.77 -0.31 -17.42
C ASN A 14 -22.25 -0.03 -18.84
N GLY A 15 -23.18 0.11 -19.79
CA GLY A 15 -22.86 0.15 -21.22
C GLY A 15 -22.21 -1.16 -21.66
N ARG A 16 -20.98 -1.06 -22.20
CA ARG A 16 -20.18 -2.22 -22.64
C ARG A 16 -19.30 -2.82 -21.52
N SER A 17 -19.29 -2.20 -20.34
CA SER A 17 -18.43 -2.59 -19.21
C SER A 17 -19.23 -3.36 -18.16
N GLN A 18 -18.56 -4.28 -17.45
CA GLN A 18 -19.11 -4.92 -16.26
C GLN A 18 -18.81 -4.08 -15.02
N ALA A 19 -19.75 -4.03 -14.08
CA ALA A 19 -19.63 -3.30 -12.82
C ALA A 19 -20.12 -4.14 -11.64
N VAL A 20 -19.58 -3.84 -10.45
CA VAL A 20 -19.98 -4.44 -9.17
C VAL A 20 -20.73 -3.39 -8.34
N ARG A 21 -21.89 -3.75 -7.79
CA ARG A 21 -22.57 -2.91 -6.82
C ARG A 21 -22.03 -3.20 -5.42
N LEU A 22 -21.19 -2.31 -4.91
CA LEU A 22 -20.63 -2.43 -3.56
C LEU A 22 -21.72 -2.22 -2.49
N PRO A 23 -21.89 -3.15 -1.53
CA PRO A 23 -22.69 -2.93 -0.33
C PRO A 23 -22.16 -1.73 0.47
N ALA A 24 -23.01 -1.16 1.34
CA ALA A 24 -22.68 0.05 2.07
C ALA A 24 -21.42 -0.09 2.92
N GLU A 25 -21.21 -1.25 3.55
CA GLU A 25 -20.03 -1.52 4.38
C GLU A 25 -18.71 -1.64 3.60
N PHE A 26 -18.75 -1.77 2.27
CA PHE A 26 -17.57 -1.89 1.40
C PHE A 26 -17.37 -0.68 0.47
N ARG A 27 -18.04 0.45 0.74
CA ARG A 27 -17.87 1.66 -0.07
C ARG A 27 -16.50 2.28 0.19
N PHE A 28 -15.85 2.72 -0.88
CA PHE A 28 -14.62 3.52 -0.81
C PHE A 28 -14.97 5.01 -0.68
N GLU A 29 -14.06 5.77 -0.09
CA GLU A 29 -14.07 7.23 -0.19
C GLU A 29 -13.51 7.68 -1.55
N GLY A 30 -13.94 8.84 -2.03
CA GLY A 30 -13.51 9.38 -3.32
C GLY A 30 -14.29 8.82 -4.52
N THR A 31 -13.70 8.94 -5.72
CA THR A 31 -14.34 8.58 -6.99
C THR A 31 -13.65 7.44 -7.74
N GLU A 32 -12.46 7.03 -7.29
CA GLU A 32 -11.60 6.09 -8.00
C GLU A 32 -10.90 5.10 -7.05
N VAL A 33 -10.57 3.92 -7.56
CA VAL A 33 -9.88 2.84 -6.84
C VAL A 33 -8.80 2.25 -7.74
N GLU A 34 -7.74 1.72 -7.14
CA GLU A 34 -6.77 0.89 -7.84
C GLU A 34 -7.33 -0.53 -7.99
N ILE A 35 -7.11 -1.15 -9.16
CA ILE A 35 -7.50 -2.53 -9.44
C ILE A 35 -6.27 -3.36 -9.80
N ARG A 36 -6.11 -4.49 -9.12
CA ARG A 36 -5.08 -5.49 -9.44
C ARG A 36 -5.69 -6.88 -9.46
N ARG A 37 -5.13 -7.76 -10.29
CA ARG A 37 -5.39 -9.18 -10.23
C ARG A 37 -4.22 -9.88 -9.56
N ASP A 38 -4.51 -10.66 -8.52
CA ASP A 38 -3.50 -11.53 -7.93
C ASP A 38 -3.19 -12.69 -8.90
N PRO A 39 -1.92 -12.89 -9.29
CA PRO A 39 -1.57 -13.88 -10.31
C PRO A 39 -1.64 -15.33 -9.80
N ALA A 40 -1.56 -15.56 -8.49
CA ALA A 40 -1.58 -16.90 -7.91
C ALA A 40 -3.01 -17.41 -7.69
N THR A 41 -3.88 -16.53 -7.22
CA THR A 41 -5.28 -16.87 -6.86
C THR A 41 -6.28 -16.48 -7.95
N GLY A 42 -5.93 -15.51 -8.81
CA GLY A 42 -6.83 -14.92 -9.79
C GLY A 42 -7.82 -13.91 -9.21
N GLU A 43 -7.74 -13.61 -7.91
CA GLU A 43 -8.61 -12.67 -7.22
C GLU A 43 -8.44 -11.24 -7.76
N VAL A 44 -9.54 -10.51 -7.86
CA VAL A 44 -9.52 -9.09 -8.20
C VAL A 44 -9.57 -8.29 -6.90
N VAL A 45 -8.49 -7.57 -6.63
CA VAL A 45 -8.33 -6.74 -5.45
C VAL A 45 -8.57 -5.28 -5.83
N LEU A 46 -9.46 -4.63 -5.07
CA LEU A 46 -9.71 -3.20 -5.16
C LEU A 46 -9.11 -2.51 -3.93
N SER A 47 -8.29 -1.49 -4.15
CA SER A 47 -7.64 -0.72 -3.10
C SER A 47 -8.02 0.76 -3.22
N PRO A 48 -8.16 1.50 -2.10
CA PRO A 48 -8.36 2.93 -2.17
C PRO A 48 -7.16 3.60 -2.86
N ILE A 49 -7.41 4.60 -3.70
CA ILE A 49 -6.33 5.48 -4.15
C ILE A 49 -6.02 6.39 -2.98
N LEU A 50 -4.84 6.17 -2.37
CA LEU A 50 -4.27 7.13 -1.45
C LEU A 50 -3.87 8.34 -2.30
N GLU A 51 -4.62 9.44 -2.23
CA GLU A 51 -4.09 10.71 -2.73
C GLU A 51 -2.72 10.89 -2.07
N ARG A 52 -1.70 11.24 -2.87
CA ARG A 52 -0.31 11.40 -2.42
C ARG A 52 -0.13 12.55 -1.40
N THR A 53 -1.22 13.06 -0.85
CA THR A 53 -1.35 14.13 0.13
C THR A 53 -1.42 13.62 1.57
N GLY A 54 -1.52 12.31 1.82
CA GLY A 54 -1.51 11.76 3.17
C GLY A 54 -0.51 10.64 3.32
N SER A 55 0.54 10.90 4.10
CA SER A 55 1.46 9.89 4.67
C SER A 55 2.79 9.66 3.95
N TRP A 56 3.27 10.56 3.08
CA TRP A 56 4.73 10.73 3.07
C TRP A 56 5.17 11.24 4.44
N ASP A 57 4.45 12.16 5.07
CA ASP A 57 4.78 12.63 6.41
C ASP A 57 4.69 11.55 7.48
N ARG A 58 3.68 10.68 7.46
CA ARG A 58 3.58 9.56 8.41
C ARG A 58 4.58 8.43 8.10
N PHE A 59 4.92 8.21 6.82
CA PHE A 59 6.02 7.33 6.46
C PHE A 59 7.37 7.90 6.92
N LEU A 60 7.63 9.19 6.69
CA LEU A 60 8.81 9.90 7.13
C LEU A 60 8.88 10.00 8.66
N ASP A 61 7.76 10.20 9.36
CA ASP A 61 7.67 10.15 10.82
C ASP A 61 8.02 8.75 11.33
N ALA A 62 7.49 7.69 10.71
CA ALA A 62 7.86 6.33 11.04
C ALA A 62 9.36 6.05 10.79
N VAL A 63 9.91 6.51 9.67
CA VAL A 63 11.34 6.39 9.35
C VAL A 63 12.20 7.21 10.31
N SER A 64 11.78 8.41 10.71
CA SER A 64 12.51 9.29 11.65
C SER A 64 12.64 8.69 13.05
N LYS A 65 11.76 7.76 13.40
CA LYS A 65 11.76 7.03 14.69
C LYS A 65 12.64 5.79 14.66
N VAL A 66 13.12 5.35 13.49
CA VAL A 66 14.07 4.24 13.38
C VAL A 66 15.44 4.74 13.81
N ARG A 67 16.00 4.12 14.85
CA ARG A 67 17.35 4.44 15.30
C ARG A 67 18.37 3.59 14.55
N PRO A 68 19.63 4.04 14.45
CA PRO A 68 20.68 3.27 13.79
C PRO A 68 20.80 1.83 14.30
N GLU A 69 20.58 1.60 15.61
CA GLU A 69 20.60 0.28 16.25
C GLU A 69 19.46 -0.67 15.83
N ASP A 70 18.34 -0.14 15.32
CA ASP A 70 17.17 -0.94 14.93
C ASP A 70 17.35 -1.55 13.52
N VAL A 71 18.37 -1.13 12.78
CA VAL A 71 18.75 -1.69 11.48
C VAL A 71 19.57 -2.97 11.70
N PRO A 72 19.25 -4.11 11.07
CA PRO A 72 20.05 -5.33 11.21
C PRO A 72 21.47 -5.21 10.65
N ASP A 73 22.39 -5.99 11.21
CA ASP A 73 23.75 -6.12 10.68
C ASP A 73 23.69 -6.85 9.32
N GLY A 74 24.36 -6.28 8.31
CA GLY A 74 24.35 -6.81 6.94
C GLY A 74 23.22 -6.27 6.04
N PHE A 75 22.48 -5.22 6.45
CA PHE A 75 21.51 -4.57 5.57
C PHE A 75 22.21 -3.95 4.34
N PRO A 76 21.72 -4.13 3.10
CA PRO A 76 22.51 -3.92 1.86
C PRO A 76 23.08 -2.51 1.65
N TRP A 77 22.47 -1.49 2.25
CA TRP A 77 22.87 -0.08 2.13
C TRP A 77 23.55 0.46 3.40
N ARG A 78 23.73 -0.37 4.43
CA ARG A 78 24.36 0.03 5.69
C ARG A 78 25.87 0.04 5.47
N ASP A 79 26.36 1.12 4.89
CA ASP A 79 27.78 1.34 4.72
C ASP A 79 28.39 1.76 6.06
N THR A 80 29.02 0.82 6.76
CA THR A 80 29.75 1.07 8.01
C THR A 80 31.15 1.61 7.78
N ARG A 81 31.54 1.92 6.52
CA ARG A 81 32.83 2.55 6.25
C ARG A 81 32.78 4.00 6.77
N GLN A 82 33.66 4.34 7.70
CA GLN A 82 33.96 5.73 8.01
C GLN A 82 34.40 6.40 6.72
N HIS A 83 33.56 7.29 6.18
CA HIS A 83 33.97 8.19 5.12
C HIS A 83 34.82 9.29 5.76
N ASP A 84 36.12 9.05 5.90
CA ASP A 84 37.15 10.08 6.12
C ASP A 84 37.37 10.89 4.83
N ARG A 85 36.29 11.36 4.21
CA ARG A 85 36.39 12.29 3.09
C ARG A 85 35.80 13.61 3.54
N ASP A 86 36.68 14.60 3.68
CA ASP A 86 36.28 15.98 3.76
C ASP A 86 35.53 16.33 2.46
N PRO A 87 34.24 16.71 2.51
CA PRO A 87 33.48 17.05 1.32
C PRO A 87 33.92 18.38 0.66
N PHE A 88 34.92 19.07 1.23
CA PHE A 88 35.41 20.36 0.74
C PHE A 88 36.93 20.42 0.47
N GLU A 89 37.65 19.30 0.49
CA GLU A 89 39.01 19.17 -0.12
C GLU A 89 39.01 18.37 -1.43
#